data_AF-A0AAE7HVH7-F1
#
_entry.id   AF-A0AAE7HVH7-F1
#
_cell.length_a   1.000
_cell.length_b   1.000
_cell.length_c   1.000
_cell.angle_alpha   90.00
_cell.angle_beta   90.00
_cell.angle_gamma   90.00
#
_symmetry.space_group_name_H-M   'P 1'
#
loop_
_entity.id
_entity.type
_entity.pdbx_description
1 polymer ?
#
loop_
_entity_poly.entity_id
_entity_poly.type
_entity_poly.pdbx_seq_one_letter_code
_entity_poly.pdbx_strand_id
1 'polypeptide(L)'
;MSLIIEIQTAAAGRWPAILNTIGINVPDKQHHIPCPVCGGKDRFHWMGDVQGTSYCRGCGKHRDGIQLARDCGHDLTELARCTGVELKRQQHRNAARLPAETQTLLRAKEMVSRRQETIRQRERETAEIRAERETWIYLVMNASDKELYEVLLLSLTEADAKKMMTTGRAAIIRFLLA
;
A
#
# COMPACT_ATOMS: atom_id res chain seq x y z
N MET A 1 -16.93 8.67 -26.25
CA MET A 1 -16.77 7.21 -26.29
C MET A 1 -15.46 6.88 -25.56
N SER A 2 -15.40 5.79 -24.80
CA SER A 2 -14.15 5.44 -24.10
C SER A 2 -13.20 4.68 -25.03
N LEU A 3 -11.89 4.82 -24.82
CA LEU A 3 -10.87 4.14 -25.61
C LEU A 3 -11.09 2.61 -25.69
N ILE A 4 -11.52 2.00 -24.58
CA ILE A 4 -11.82 0.55 -24.53
C ILE A 4 -12.95 0.20 -25.50
N ILE A 5 -14.03 0.98 -25.55
CA ILE A 5 -15.16 0.73 -26.45
C ILE A 5 -14.72 0.93 -27.92
N GLU A 6 -13.90 1.95 -28.19
CA GLU A 6 -13.37 2.20 -29.54
C GLU A 6 -12.51 1.03 -30.02
N ILE A 7 -11.59 0.53 -29.18
CA ILE A 7 -10.77 -0.66 -29.46
C ILE A 7 -11.65 -1.88 -29.65
N GLN A 8 -12.60 -2.13 -28.74
CA GLN A 8 -13.48 -3.30 -28.80
C GLN A 8 -14.32 -3.30 -30.08
N THR A 9 -14.83 -2.13 -30.48
CA THR A 9 -15.62 -1.95 -31.69
C THR A 9 -14.77 -2.14 -32.94
N ALA A 10 -13.58 -1.53 -32.98
CA ALA A 10 -12.65 -1.68 -34.09
C ALA A 10 -12.16 -3.13 -34.23
N ALA A 11 -11.93 -3.83 -33.13
CA ALA A 11 -11.44 -5.20 -33.12
C ALA A 11 -12.53 -6.26 -33.36
N ALA A 12 -13.80 -5.89 -33.34
CA ALA A 12 -14.90 -6.84 -33.47
C ALA A 12 -14.81 -7.65 -34.78
N GLY A 13 -14.82 -8.98 -34.64
CA GLY A 13 -14.66 -9.93 -35.75
C GLY A 13 -13.22 -10.13 -36.22
N ARG A 14 -12.26 -9.36 -35.71
CA ARG A 14 -10.84 -9.37 -36.13
C ARG A 14 -9.88 -9.72 -35.00
N TRP A 15 -10.41 -10.10 -33.83
CA TRP A 15 -9.62 -10.40 -32.64
C TRP A 15 -8.49 -11.43 -32.87
N PRO A 16 -8.70 -12.57 -33.56
CA PRO A 16 -7.59 -13.50 -33.83
C PRO A 16 -6.43 -12.87 -34.61
N ALA A 17 -6.73 -12.06 -35.63
CA ALA A 17 -5.71 -11.38 -36.42
C ALA A 17 -4.93 -10.35 -35.58
N ILE A 18 -5.63 -9.56 -34.77
CA ILE A 18 -5.02 -8.54 -33.89
C ILE A 18 -4.13 -9.21 -32.82
N LEU A 19 -4.63 -10.27 -32.17
CA LEU A 19 -3.89 -11.00 -31.15
C LEU A 19 -2.64 -11.69 -31.75
N ASN A 20 -2.75 -12.23 -32.97
CA ASN A 20 -1.60 -12.78 -33.68
C ASN A 20 -0.50 -11.74 -33.94
N THR A 21 -0.86 -10.49 -34.26
CA THR A 21 0.16 -9.43 -34.50
C THR A 21 0.98 -9.09 -33.27
N ILE A 22 0.42 -9.28 -32.08
CA ILE A 22 1.12 -9.07 -30.80
C ILE A 22 1.70 -10.37 -30.24
N GLY A 23 1.73 -11.45 -31.04
CA GLY A 23 2.35 -12.73 -30.67
C GLY A 23 1.47 -13.67 -29.84
N ILE A 24 0.17 -13.36 -29.69
CA ILE A 24 -0.79 -14.23 -29.02
C ILE A 24 -1.50 -15.08 -30.08
N ASN A 25 -1.08 -16.34 -30.20
CA ASN A 25 -1.70 -17.26 -31.13
C ASN A 25 -3.05 -17.77 -30.60
N VAL A 26 -4.11 -17.51 -31.36
CA VAL A 26 -5.47 -17.93 -31.02
C VAL A 26 -5.95 -18.91 -32.08
N PRO A 27 -6.45 -20.09 -31.66
CA PRO A 27 -6.87 -21.10 -32.61
C PRO A 27 -8.27 -20.80 -33.17
N ASP A 28 -8.68 -21.55 -34.19
CA ASP A 28 -10.08 -21.60 -34.58
C ASP A 28 -10.97 -22.09 -33.43
N LYS A 29 -12.25 -21.70 -33.45
CA LYS A 29 -13.23 -21.94 -32.36
C LYS A 29 -13.35 -23.41 -31.93
N GLN A 30 -13.00 -24.36 -32.79
CA GLN A 30 -13.14 -25.80 -32.52
C GLN A 30 -11.91 -26.41 -31.84
N HIS A 31 -10.81 -25.68 -31.70
CA HIS A 31 -9.55 -26.21 -31.24
C HIS A 31 -9.17 -25.70 -29.84
N HIS A 32 -8.51 -26.56 -29.09
CA HIS A 32 -7.94 -26.24 -27.79
C HIS A 32 -6.41 -26.14 -27.88
N ILE A 33 -5.84 -25.14 -27.20
CA ILE A 33 -4.39 -24.91 -27.20
C ILE A 33 -3.85 -24.73 -25.78
N PRO A 34 -2.52 -24.71 -25.58
CA PRO A 34 -1.91 -24.22 -24.35
C PRO A 34 -2.39 -22.79 -24.04
N CYS A 35 -2.59 -22.47 -22.76
CA CYS A 35 -2.99 -21.13 -22.39
C CYS A 35 -1.82 -20.15 -22.59
N PRO A 36 -2.01 -19.02 -23.30
CA PRO A 36 -0.94 -18.03 -23.46
C PRO A 36 -0.57 -17.34 -22.13
N VAL A 37 -1.48 -17.38 -21.13
CA VAL A 37 -1.26 -16.76 -19.81
C VAL A 37 -0.62 -17.72 -18.81
N CYS A 38 -1.03 -18.99 -18.79
CA CYS A 38 -0.59 -19.96 -17.76
C CYS A 38 0.00 -21.27 -18.30
N GLY A 39 0.15 -21.42 -19.62
CA GLY A 39 0.67 -22.62 -20.28
C GLY A 39 -0.30 -23.82 -20.27
N GLY A 40 0.26 -25.03 -20.25
CA GLY A 40 -0.48 -26.29 -20.33
C GLY A 40 -0.44 -26.94 -21.71
N LYS A 41 -1.40 -27.84 -22.00
CA LYS A 41 -1.48 -28.57 -23.29
C LYS A 41 -2.69 -28.14 -24.14
N ASP A 42 -3.87 -28.03 -23.54
CA ASP A 42 -5.15 -27.87 -24.26
C ASP A 42 -6.20 -27.09 -23.43
N ARG A 43 -5.76 -26.26 -22.48
CA ARG A 43 -6.67 -25.68 -21.46
C ARG A 43 -7.41 -24.44 -21.92
N PHE A 44 -6.94 -23.78 -22.98
CA PHE A 44 -7.48 -22.55 -23.51
C PHE A 44 -8.42 -22.83 -24.68
N HIS A 45 -9.58 -22.18 -24.65
CA HIS A 45 -10.62 -22.31 -25.64
C HIS A 45 -11.06 -20.92 -26.11
N TRP A 46 -11.08 -20.74 -27.43
CA TRP A 46 -11.54 -19.52 -28.09
C TRP A 46 -13.01 -19.66 -28.47
N MET A 47 -13.87 -18.77 -27.95
CA MET A 47 -15.32 -18.91 -28.08
C MET A 47 -15.93 -17.92 -29.09
N GLY A 48 -15.36 -16.73 -29.28
CA GLY A 48 -16.01 -15.74 -30.13
C GLY A 48 -15.14 -14.57 -30.59
N ASP A 49 -15.22 -14.27 -31.88
CA ASP A 49 -14.39 -13.24 -32.52
C ASP A 49 -14.96 -11.83 -32.39
N VAL A 50 -16.22 -11.67 -31.96
CA VAL A 50 -16.86 -10.34 -31.84
C VAL A 50 -16.30 -9.59 -30.64
N GLN A 51 -16.29 -10.23 -29.47
CA GLN A 51 -15.75 -9.65 -28.25
C GLN A 51 -14.34 -10.18 -27.92
N GLY A 52 -13.85 -11.16 -28.67
CA GLY A 52 -12.60 -11.85 -28.36
C GLY A 52 -12.75 -12.77 -27.16
N THR A 53 -13.93 -13.37 -27.00
CA THR A 53 -14.26 -14.14 -25.79
C THR A 53 -13.48 -15.44 -25.76
N SER A 54 -12.78 -15.66 -24.66
CA SER A 54 -11.99 -16.85 -24.40
C SER A 54 -12.21 -17.36 -22.98
N TYR A 55 -11.96 -18.64 -22.78
CA TYR A 55 -12.01 -19.28 -21.47
C TYR A 55 -10.80 -20.20 -21.29
N CYS A 56 -10.26 -20.22 -20.07
CA CYS A 56 -9.22 -21.19 -19.72
C CYS A 56 -9.64 -22.00 -18.50
N ARG A 57 -9.66 -23.33 -18.67
CA ARG A 57 -9.95 -24.30 -17.59
C ARG A 57 -8.94 -24.26 -16.44
N GLY A 58 -7.69 -23.88 -16.74
CA GLY A 58 -6.62 -23.76 -15.74
C GLY A 58 -6.64 -22.44 -14.97
N CYS A 59 -6.97 -21.33 -15.62
CA CYS A 59 -7.13 -20.03 -14.93
C CYS A 59 -8.49 -19.90 -14.24
N GLY A 60 -9.52 -20.60 -14.71
CA GLY A 60 -10.90 -20.47 -14.25
C GLY A 60 -11.55 -19.13 -14.59
N LYS A 61 -11.10 -18.45 -15.66
CA LYS A 61 -11.53 -17.09 -16.02
C LYS A 61 -12.00 -17.00 -17.46
N HIS A 62 -13.08 -16.25 -17.67
CA HIS A 62 -13.49 -15.74 -18.97
C HIS A 62 -12.77 -14.41 -19.25
N ARG A 63 -12.32 -14.21 -20.49
CA ARG A 63 -11.63 -12.99 -20.92
C ARG A 63 -12.19 -12.52 -22.26
N ASP A 64 -12.30 -11.21 -22.43
CA ASP A 64 -12.42 -10.61 -23.76
C ASP A 64 -11.03 -10.44 -24.40
N GLY A 65 -10.98 -9.97 -25.65
CA GLY A 65 -9.73 -9.80 -26.38
C GLY A 65 -8.75 -8.83 -25.71
N ILE A 66 -9.27 -7.75 -25.10
CA ILE A 66 -8.47 -6.75 -24.39
C ILE A 66 -7.86 -7.35 -23.11
N GLN A 67 -8.68 -8.04 -22.32
CA GLN A 67 -8.26 -8.65 -21.07
C GLN A 67 -7.27 -9.78 -21.32
N LEU A 68 -7.44 -10.56 -22.39
CA LEU A 68 -6.47 -11.58 -22.79
C LEU A 68 -5.11 -10.97 -23.13
N ALA A 69 -5.09 -9.91 -23.94
CA ALA A 69 -3.86 -9.20 -24.29
C ALA A 69 -3.17 -8.61 -23.05
N ARG A 70 -3.94 -8.00 -22.14
CA ARG A 70 -3.42 -7.47 -20.87
C ARG A 70 -2.81 -8.54 -19.99
N ASP A 71 -3.49 -9.68 -19.84
CA ASP A 71 -2.97 -10.80 -19.04
C ASP A 71 -1.69 -11.41 -19.65
N CYS A 72 -1.46 -11.21 -20.95
CA CYS A 72 -0.22 -11.58 -21.64
C CYS A 72 0.87 -10.48 -21.61
N GLY A 73 0.60 -9.34 -20.97
CA GLY A 73 1.57 -8.25 -20.79
C GLY A 73 1.46 -7.08 -21.78
N HIS A 74 0.45 -7.06 -22.66
CA HIS A 74 0.26 -5.97 -23.62
C HIS A 74 -0.61 -4.84 -23.05
N ASP A 75 -0.35 -3.61 -23.47
CA ASP A 75 -1.11 -2.44 -23.03
C ASP A 75 -2.20 -2.02 -24.04
N LEU A 76 -3.05 -1.08 -23.63
CA LEU A 76 -4.10 -0.53 -24.50
C LEU A 76 -3.51 0.28 -25.67
N THR A 77 -2.29 0.80 -25.54
CA THR A 77 -1.61 1.61 -26.55
C THR A 77 -1.23 0.75 -27.75
N GLU A 78 -0.72 -0.45 -27.48
CA GLU A 78 -0.37 -1.45 -28.48
C GLU A 78 -1.61 -1.97 -29.21
N LEU A 79 -2.67 -2.28 -28.47
CA LEU A 79 -3.95 -2.68 -29.06
C LEU A 79 -4.58 -1.58 -29.91
N ALA A 80 -4.53 -0.31 -29.47
CA ALA A 80 -5.00 0.83 -30.25
C ALA A 80 -4.24 0.94 -31.58
N ARG A 81 -2.92 0.74 -31.55
CA ARG A 81 -2.07 0.73 -32.76
C ARG A 81 -2.46 -0.39 -33.73
N CYS A 82 -2.66 -1.62 -33.24
CA CYS A 82 -3.04 -2.75 -34.09
C CYS A 82 -4.47 -2.62 -34.64
N THR A 83 -5.36 -1.93 -33.94
CA THR A 83 -6.75 -1.69 -34.37
C THR A 83 -6.92 -0.46 -35.25
N GLY A 84 -5.91 0.39 -35.36
CA GLY A 84 -6.01 1.69 -36.04
C GLY A 84 -6.83 2.73 -35.28
N VAL A 85 -7.09 2.50 -33.98
CA VAL A 85 -7.76 3.47 -33.12
C VAL A 85 -6.76 4.57 -32.78
N GLU A 86 -7.06 5.79 -33.21
CA GLU A 86 -6.21 6.92 -32.90
C GLU A 86 -6.31 7.24 -31.42
N LEU A 87 -5.20 7.04 -30.71
CA LEU A 87 -5.04 7.56 -29.36
C LEU A 87 -5.09 9.07 -29.48
N LYS A 88 -6.24 9.66 -29.13
CA LYS A 88 -6.31 11.10 -28.87
C LYS A 88 -5.20 11.36 -27.87
N ARG A 89 -4.08 11.91 -28.35
CA ARG A 89 -3.06 12.51 -27.49
C ARG A 89 -3.87 13.53 -26.73
N GLN A 90 -4.27 13.19 -25.50
CA GLN A 90 -4.66 14.23 -24.58
C GLN A 90 -3.42 15.09 -24.54
N GLN A 91 -3.51 16.24 -25.21
CA GLN A 91 -2.62 17.33 -24.98
C GLN A 91 -2.92 17.74 -23.53
N HIS A 92 -2.42 16.96 -22.57
CA HIS A 92 -2.01 17.46 -21.29
C HIS A 92 -0.74 18.31 -21.49
N ARG A 93 -0.77 19.24 -22.46
CA ARG A 93 -0.06 20.51 -22.34
C ARG A 93 -0.88 21.37 -21.41
N ASN A 94 -0.86 20.93 -20.16
CA ASN A 94 -1.20 21.60 -18.92
C ASN A 94 -1.22 20.46 -17.91
N ALA A 95 -0.06 20.17 -17.31
CA ALA A 95 -0.07 19.70 -15.93
C ALA A 95 -0.88 20.76 -15.18
N ALA A 96 -2.18 20.51 -15.01
CA ALA A 96 -3.11 21.49 -14.49
C ALA A 96 -2.56 21.89 -13.12
N ARG A 97 -2.03 23.11 -13.04
CA ARG A 97 -1.68 23.71 -11.77
C ARG A 97 -2.97 23.63 -10.96
N LEU A 98 -2.99 22.76 -9.94
CA LEU A 98 -4.15 22.60 -9.06
C LEU A 98 -4.62 24.01 -8.65
N PRO A 99 -5.93 24.27 -8.52
CA PRO A 99 -6.41 25.57 -8.06
C PRO A 99 -5.63 26.01 -6.82
N ALA A 100 -5.29 27.30 -6.74
CA ALA A 100 -4.45 27.83 -5.66
C ALA A 100 -5.02 27.48 -4.26
N GLU A 101 -6.34 27.44 -4.14
CA GLU A 101 -7.08 27.01 -2.96
C GLU A 101 -6.78 25.56 -2.58
N THR A 102 -6.81 24.63 -3.56
CA THR A 102 -6.48 23.22 -3.34
C THR A 102 -5.02 23.05 -2.89
N GLN A 103 -4.08 23.80 -3.49
CA GLN A 103 -2.68 23.76 -3.07
C GLN A 103 -2.50 24.27 -1.62
N THR A 104 -3.24 25.32 -1.26
CA THR A 104 -3.20 25.90 0.08
C THR A 104 -3.77 24.92 1.12
N LEU A 105 -4.89 24.26 0.82
CA LEU A 105 -5.48 23.24 1.67
C LEU A 105 -4.55 22.03 1.88
N LEU A 106 -3.88 21.57 0.82
CA LEU A 106 -2.93 20.46 0.92
C LEU A 106 -1.75 20.82 1.82
N ARG A 107 -1.16 22.01 1.65
CA ARG A 107 -0.08 22.51 2.53
C ARG A 107 -0.54 22.66 3.97
N ALA A 108 -1.76 23.16 4.21
CA ALA A 108 -2.32 23.25 5.56
C ALA A 108 -2.50 21.86 6.19
N LYS A 109 -3.01 20.89 5.43
CA LYS A 109 -3.17 19.50 5.90
C LYS A 109 -1.81 18.85 6.22
N GLU A 110 -0.80 19.07 5.39
CA GLU A 110 0.57 18.61 5.65
C GLU A 110 1.14 19.22 6.92
N MET A 111 0.96 20.53 7.15
CA MET A 111 1.40 21.20 8.38
C MET A 111 0.71 20.62 9.62
N VAL A 112 -0.60 20.39 9.56
CA VAL A 112 -1.35 19.75 10.65
C VAL A 112 -0.85 18.33 10.90
N SER A 113 -0.63 17.54 9.85
CA SER A 113 -0.12 16.18 9.97
C SER A 113 1.27 16.14 10.60
N ARG A 114 2.17 17.05 10.21
CA ARG A 114 3.51 17.17 10.81
C ARG A 114 3.43 17.53 12.30
N ARG A 115 2.58 18.51 12.64
CA ARG A 115 2.38 18.93 14.04
C ARG A 115 1.81 17.81 14.90
N GLN A 116 0.85 17.05 14.37
CA GLN A 116 0.28 15.89 15.06
C GLN A 116 1.34 14.82 15.32
N GLU A 117 2.23 14.56 14.36
CA GLU A 117 3.29 13.58 14.56
C GLU A 117 4.29 14.01 15.64
N THR A 118 4.67 15.29 15.68
CA THR A 118 5.53 15.82 16.76
C THR A 118 4.87 15.69 18.13
N ILE A 119 3.55 15.93 18.23
CA ILE A 119 2.83 15.75 19.50
C ILE A 119 2.84 14.28 19.90
N ARG A 120 2.52 13.37 18.98
CA ARG A 120 2.53 11.92 19.26
C ARG A 120 3.91 11.43 19.68
N GLN A 121 4.97 11.93 19.05
CA GLN A 121 6.34 11.56 19.42
C GLN A 121 6.64 12.00 20.86
N ARG A 122 6.31 13.24 21.22
CA ARG A 122 6.47 13.73 22.60
C ARG A 122 5.64 12.93 23.59
N GLU A 123 4.40 12.59 23.25
CA GLU A 123 3.54 11.74 24.08
C GLU A 123 4.19 10.37 24.32
N ARG A 124 4.75 9.74 23.28
CA ARG A 124 5.49 8.47 23.42
C ARG A 124 6.71 8.61 24.31
N GLU A 125 7.55 9.62 24.08
CA GLU A 125 8.74 9.90 24.89
C GLU A 125 8.35 10.11 26.37
N THR A 126 7.29 10.89 26.64
CA THR A 126 6.80 11.10 28.01
C THR A 126 6.21 9.84 28.64
N ALA A 127 5.53 8.99 27.86
CA ALA A 127 4.99 7.72 28.32
C ALA A 127 6.10 6.71 28.63
N GLU A 128 7.17 6.69 27.82
CA GLU A 128 8.36 5.86 28.03
C GLU A 128 9.07 6.27 29.32
N ILE A 129 9.36 7.56 29.51
CA ILE A 129 9.93 8.09 30.77
C ILE A 129 9.06 7.73 31.97
N ARG A 130 7.73 7.82 31.83
CA ARG A 130 6.80 7.43 32.90
C ARG A 130 6.86 5.93 33.20
N ALA A 131 6.90 5.08 32.18
CA ALA A 131 7.00 3.64 32.34
C ALA A 131 8.34 3.21 32.97
N GLU A 132 9.45 3.86 32.60
CA GLU A 132 10.75 3.68 33.24
C GLU A 132 10.69 4.07 34.72
N ARG A 133 10.09 5.22 35.04
CA ARG A 133 9.89 5.66 36.44
C ARG A 133 9.05 4.66 37.22
N GLU A 134 7.93 4.20 36.69
CA GLU A 134 7.07 3.18 37.33
C GLU A 134 7.80 1.85 37.54
N THR A 135 8.63 1.43 36.58
CA THR A 135 9.46 0.22 36.69
C THR A 135 10.52 0.37 37.78
N TRP A 136 11.20 1.53 37.84
CA TRP A 136 12.17 1.83 38.87
C TRP A 136 11.52 1.86 40.27
N ILE A 137 10.35 2.48 40.40
CA ILE A 137 9.56 2.48 41.65
C ILE A 137 9.28 1.04 42.10
N TYR A 138 8.82 0.19 41.19
CA TYR A 138 8.52 -1.21 41.47
C TYR A 138 9.76 -1.97 41.96
N LEU A 139 10.90 -1.82 41.28
CA LEU A 139 12.16 -2.48 41.67
C LEU A 139 12.63 -2.03 43.06
N VAL A 140 12.56 -0.74 43.37
CA VAL A 140 12.93 -0.19 44.67
C VAL A 140 12.01 -0.70 45.79
N MET A 141 10.71 -0.78 45.52
CA MET A 141 9.73 -1.26 46.51
C MET A 141 9.86 -2.76 46.81
N ASN A 142 10.36 -3.55 45.86
CA ASN A 142 10.50 -5.00 45.98
C ASN A 142 11.95 -5.48 46.19
N ALA A 143 12.91 -4.57 46.29
CA ALA A 143 14.30 -4.90 46.58
C ALA A 143 14.40 -5.57 47.96
N SER A 144 14.85 -6.82 47.97
CA SER A 144 15.04 -7.62 49.19
C SER A 144 16.41 -7.39 49.84
N ASP A 145 17.36 -6.82 49.08
CA ASP A 145 18.72 -6.52 49.51
C ASP A 145 18.91 -5.01 49.74
N LYS A 146 19.56 -4.67 50.85
CA LYS A 146 19.86 -3.29 51.24
C LYS A 146 20.85 -2.63 50.27
N GLU A 147 21.82 -3.38 49.74
CA GLU A 147 22.78 -2.84 48.77
C GLU A 147 22.12 -2.51 47.43
N LEU A 148 21.19 -3.35 46.97
CA LEU A 148 20.40 -3.07 45.76
C LEU A 148 19.52 -1.82 45.92
N TYR A 149 18.96 -1.60 47.12
CA TYR A 149 18.19 -0.39 47.41
C TYR A 149 19.05 0.88 47.37
N GLU A 150 20.27 0.83 47.91
CA GLU A 150 21.20 1.97 47.93
C GLU A 150 21.72 2.30 46.51
N VAL A 151 22.02 1.29 45.68
CA VAL A 151 22.42 1.49 44.28
C VAL A 151 21.30 2.10 43.45
N LEU A 152 20.05 1.63 43.63
CA LEU A 152 18.89 2.18 42.92
C LEU A 152 18.61 3.64 43.31
N LEU A 153 18.80 4.02 44.59
CA LEU A 153 18.66 5.40 45.03
C LEU A 153 19.69 6.36 44.42
N LEU A 154 20.90 5.88 44.13
CA LEU A 154 21.97 6.68 43.53
C LEU A 154 21.77 6.93 42.02
N SER A 155 20.89 6.18 41.35
CA SER A 155 20.55 6.39 39.93
C SER A 155 19.47 7.45 39.68
N LEU A 156 18.90 8.03 40.75
CA LEU A 156 18.02 9.20 40.66
C LEU A 156 18.82 10.45 40.34
N THR A 157 18.20 11.45 39.71
CA THR A 157 18.83 12.76 39.58
C THR A 157 19.19 13.31 40.97
N GLU A 158 20.31 14.03 41.09
CA GLU A 158 20.85 14.47 42.38
C GLU A 158 19.83 15.28 43.21
N ALA A 159 18.92 15.99 42.54
CA ALA A 159 17.84 16.74 43.17
C ALA A 159 16.74 15.84 43.77
N ASP A 160 16.41 14.73 43.10
CA ASP A 160 15.40 13.76 43.56
C ASP A 160 15.95 12.89 44.68
N ALA A 161 17.22 12.45 44.58
CA ALA A 161 17.92 11.70 45.61
C ALA A 161 18.00 12.49 46.94
N LYS A 162 18.29 13.80 46.86
CA LYS A 162 18.44 14.68 48.03
C LYS A 162 17.12 14.95 48.75
N LYS A 163 15.99 15.04 48.03
CA LYS A 163 14.63 15.10 48.62
C LYS A 163 14.19 13.77 49.23
N MET A 164 14.68 12.66 48.70
CA MET A 164 14.31 11.31 49.17
C MET A 164 15.07 10.90 50.43
N MET A 165 16.35 11.26 50.59
CA MET A 165 17.14 10.94 51.79
C MET A 165 16.63 11.61 53.09
N THR A 166 15.84 12.68 52.98
CA THR A 166 15.30 13.41 54.15
C THR A 166 13.92 12.93 54.60
N THR A 167 13.30 11.97 53.90
CA THR A 167 11.86 11.69 54.09
C THR A 167 11.57 10.19 54.18
N GLY A 168 10.80 9.76 55.19
CA GLY A 168 10.50 8.34 55.43
C GLY A 168 9.72 7.66 54.28
N ARG A 169 9.74 6.32 54.25
CA ARG A 169 9.17 5.47 53.17
C ARG A 169 7.78 5.90 52.66
N ALA A 170 6.86 6.30 53.55
CA ALA A 170 5.50 6.72 53.18
C ALA A 170 5.42 8.07 52.44
N ALA A 171 6.43 8.93 52.58
CA ALA A 171 6.51 10.20 51.87
C ALA A 171 7.16 10.04 50.49
N ILE A 172 8.13 9.12 50.39
CA ILE A 172 8.73 8.70 49.11
C ILE A 172 7.66 8.16 48.16
N ILE A 173 6.77 7.28 48.64
CA ILE A 173 5.66 6.75 47.83
C ILE A 173 4.73 7.87 47.32
N ARG A 174 4.43 8.88 48.14
CA ARG A 174 3.58 10.01 47.73
C ARG A 174 4.25 10.94 46.72
N PHE A 175 5.57 11.15 46.83
CA PHE A 175 6.34 11.95 45.87
C PHE A 175 6.52 11.23 44.52
N LEU A 176 6.57 9.89 44.54
CA LEU A 176 6.73 9.06 43.34
C LEU A 176 5.41 8.83 42.57
N LEU A 177 4.27 8.91 43.24
CA LEU A 177 2.92 8.76 42.64
C LEU A 177 2.29 10.09 42.19
N ALA A 178 2.93 11.23 42.47
CA ALA A 178 2.57 12.57 41.99
C ALA A 178 3.34 12.92 40.71
#